data_AF-A0A838NTQ3-F1
#
_entry.id   AF-A0A838NTQ3-F1
#
_cell.length_a   1.000
_cell.length_b   1.000
_cell.length_c   1.000
_cell.angle_alpha   90.00
_cell.angle_beta   90.00
_cell.angle_gamma   90.00
#
_symmetry.space_group_name_H-M   'P 1'
#
loop_
_entity.id
_entity.type
_entity.pdbx_description
1 polymer ?
#
loop_
_entity_poly.entity_id
_entity_poly.type
_entity_poly.pdbx_seq_one_letter_code
_entity_poly.pdbx_strand_id
1 'polypeptide(L)' 'MTQDTGFSEWMPVGEGLMAFRDPEEAAAALNEVERDYHRHSGWARALAENYFDSDRVLARLIDKAIAQAQP' A
#
# COMPACT_ATOMS: atom_id res chain seq x y z
N MET A 1 6.01 5.94 1.57
CA MET A 1 6.31 5.43 2.93
C MET A 1 5.23 5.92 3.89
N THR A 2 4.94 5.18 4.95
CA THR A 2 3.97 5.57 5.99
C THR A 2 4.27 4.86 7.31
N GLN A 3 3.83 5.44 8.42
CA GLN A 3 4.01 4.83 9.74
C GLN A 3 3.21 3.53 9.82
N ASP A 4 3.82 2.48 10.38
CA ASP A 4 3.16 1.21 10.59
C ASP A 4 2.10 1.30 11.68
N THR A 5 0.85 1.15 11.26
CA THR A 5 -0.34 1.07 12.12
C THR A 5 -1.06 -0.28 11.96
N GLY A 6 -0.36 -1.31 11.48
CA GLY A 6 -0.90 -2.66 11.24
C GLY A 6 -1.18 -2.98 9.78
N PHE A 7 -0.79 -2.12 8.84
CA PHE A 7 -1.00 -2.40 7.40
C PHE A 7 0.03 -3.40 6.84
N SER A 8 1.20 -3.47 7.47
CA SER A 8 2.28 -4.40 7.09
C SER A 8 1.89 -5.87 7.29
N GLU A 9 0.84 -6.13 8.09
CA GLU A 9 0.31 -7.49 8.33
C GLU A 9 -0.39 -8.10 7.12
N TRP A 10 -0.89 -7.28 6.19
CA TRP A 10 -1.69 -7.73 5.06
C TRP A 10 -1.31 -7.12 3.71
N MET A 11 -0.34 -6.20 3.68
CA MET A 11 0.27 -5.68 2.45
C MET A 11 1.78 -5.93 2.44
N PRO A 12 2.37 -6.22 1.26
CA PRO A 12 3.82 -6.28 1.13
C PRO A 12 4.44 -4.90 1.36
N VAL A 13 5.56 -4.90 2.07
CA VAL A 13 6.34 -3.71 2.44
C VAL A 13 7.81 -3.91 2.07
N GLY A 14 8.58 -2.82 2.05
CA GLY A 14 10.03 -2.81 1.79
C GLY A 14 10.41 -2.42 0.36
N GLU A 15 9.54 -2.64 -0.63
CA GLU A 15 9.72 -2.13 -1.99
C GLU A 15 8.51 -1.29 -2.40
N GLY A 16 8.75 -0.02 -2.75
CA GLY A 16 7.70 0.96 -3.07
C GLY A 16 6.82 1.41 -1.89
N LEU A 17 6.64 0.59 -0.86
CA LEU A 17 5.94 0.92 0.39
C LEU A 17 6.85 0.64 1.60
N MET A 18 7.53 1.69 2.09
CA MET A 18 8.33 1.60 3.31
C MET A 18 7.46 1.83 4.54
N ALA A 19 7.44 0.85 5.46
CA ALA A 19 6.87 0.97 6.79
C ALA A 19 7.94 1.48 7.77
N PHE A 20 7.56 2.35 8.70
CA PHE A 20 8.44 2.86 9.76
C PHE A 20 7.66 3.00 11.07
N ARG A 21 8.34 2.99 12.22
CA ARG A 21 7.72 3.08 13.54
C ARG A 21 8.13 4.32 14.32
N ASP A 22 9.20 4.98 13.90
CA ASP A 22 9.75 6.16 14.53
C ASP A 22 10.40 7.09 13.47
N PRO A 23 10.80 8.33 13.86
CA PRO A 23 11.42 9.28 12.94
C PRO A 23 12.76 8.83 12.35
N GLU A 24 13.52 7.99 13.06
CA GLU A 24 14.84 7.53 12.60
C GLU A 24 14.67 6.52 11.45
N GLU A 25 13.75 5.56 11.62
CA GLU A 25 13.34 4.63 10.56
C GLU A 25 12.75 5.39 9.35
N ALA A 26 11.95 6.44 9.59
CA ALA A 26 11.38 7.25 8.51
C ALA A 26 12.47 7.96 7.68
N ALA A 27 13.47 8.54 8.34
CA ALA A 27 14.59 9.19 7.67
C ALA A 27 15.43 8.17 6.87
N ALA A 28 15.69 6.99 7.43
CA ALA A 28 16.39 5.92 6.73
C ALA A 28 15.61 5.43 5.50
N ALA A 29 14.29 5.24 5.63
CA ALA A 29 13.42 4.86 4.52
C ALA A 29 13.40 5.91 3.40
N LEU A 30 13.42 7.21 3.75
CA LEU A 30 13.49 8.28 2.76
C LEU A 30 14.79 8.25 1.99
N ASN A 31 15.92 8.14 2.69
CA ASN A 31 17.23 8.03 2.05
C ASN A 31 17.30 6.82 1.09
N GLU A 32 16.72 5.67 1.47
CA GLU A 32 16.68 4.49 0.59
C GLU A 32 15.86 4.74 -0.68
N VAL A 33 14.67 5.34 -0.55
CA VAL A 33 13.83 5.69 -1.69
C VAL A 33 14.53 6.68 -2.62
N GLU A 34 15.24 7.66 -2.07
CA GLU A 34 15.97 8.65 -2.88
C GLU A 34 17.15 8.04 -3.66
N ARG A 35 17.79 6.98 -3.14
CA ARG A 35 18.91 6.31 -3.81
C ARG A 35 18.50 5.57 -5.08
N ASP A 36 17.26 5.09 -5.16
CA ASP A 36 16.73 4.44 -6.36
C ASP A 36 15.23 4.72 -6.55
N TYR A 37 14.92 5.99 -6.76
CA TYR A 37 13.55 6.47 -6.87
C TYR A 37 12.78 5.75 -7.98
N HIS A 38 13.40 5.51 -9.14
CA HIS A 38 12.74 4.86 -10.26
C HIS A 38 12.25 3.46 -9.89
N ARG A 39 13.10 2.64 -9.26
CA ARG A 39 12.71 1.32 -8.76
C ARG A 39 11.58 1.43 -7.76
N HIS A 40 11.74 2.23 -6.71
CA HIS A 40 10.73 2.37 -5.66
C HIS A 40 9.37 2.87 -6.21
N SER A 41 9.39 3.85 -7.11
CA SER A 41 8.17 4.37 -7.74
C SER A 41 7.44 3.33 -8.60
N GLY A 42 8.18 2.48 -9.33
CA GLY A 42 7.61 1.40 -10.12
C GLY A 42 6.89 0.37 -9.26
N TRP A 43 7.55 -0.07 -8.19
CA TRP A 43 6.93 -0.97 -7.20
C TRP A 43 5.74 -0.34 -6.49
N ALA A 44 5.84 0.94 -6.10
CA ALA A 44 4.73 1.66 -5.46
C ALA A 44 3.50 1.73 -6.37
N ARG A 45 3.71 1.98 -7.67
CA ARG A 45 2.63 1.98 -8.66
C ARG A 45 2.02 0.59 -8.83
N ALA A 46 2.84 -0.44 -9.01
CA ALA A 46 2.35 -1.81 -9.15
C ALA A 46 1.55 -2.24 -7.90
N LEU A 47 1.99 -1.82 -6.71
CA LEU A 47 1.25 -2.07 -5.47
C LEU A 47 -0.10 -1.33 -5.46
N ALA A 48 -0.11 -0.06 -5.87
CA ALA A 48 -1.33 0.74 -5.96
C ALA A 48 -2.37 0.10 -6.91
N GLU A 49 -1.95 -0.33 -8.09
CA GLU A 49 -2.80 -1.02 -9.07
C GLU A 49 -3.31 -2.38 -8.56
N ASN A 50 -2.56 -3.05 -7.67
CA ASN A 50 -2.98 -4.34 -7.13
C ASN A 50 -3.95 -4.25 -5.95
N TYR A 51 -3.81 -3.23 -5.11
CA TYR A 51 -4.54 -3.14 -3.84
C TYR A 51 -5.56 -2.00 -3.78
N PHE A 52 -5.35 -0.92 -4.55
CA PHE A 52 -6.12 0.32 -4.46
C PHE A 52 -6.79 0.74 -5.77
N ASP A 53 -6.74 -0.13 -6.78
CA ASP A 53 -7.45 0.08 -8.05
C ASP A 53 -8.97 0.17 -7.82
N SER A 54 -9.56 1.26 -8.31
CA SER A 54 -10.98 1.56 -8.09
C SER A 54 -11.90 0.54 -8.75
N ASP A 55 -11.56 0.04 -9.93
CA ASP A 55 -12.41 -0.92 -10.65
C ASP A 55 -12.47 -2.23 -9.86
N ARG A 56 -11.35 -2.64 -9.26
CA ARG A 56 -11.27 -3.84 -8.40
C ARG A 56 -11.97 -3.63 -7.05
N VAL A 57 -11.65 -2.51 -6.37
CA VAL A 57 -12.16 -2.24 -5.02
C VAL A 57 -13.65 -1.95 -5.05
N LEU A 58 -14.11 -1.07 -5.92
CA LEU A 58 -15.52 -0.66 -5.99
C LEU A 58 -16.41 -1.84 -6.40
N ALA A 59 -16.02 -2.62 -7.40
CA ALA A 59 -16.78 -3.81 -7.80
C ALA A 59 -16.96 -4.76 -6.63
N ARG A 60 -15.88 -5.08 -5.90
CA ARG A 60 -15.94 -5.96 -4.71
C ARG A 60 -16.83 -5.39 -3.60
N LEU A 61 -16.83 -4.07 -3.39
CA LEU A 61 -17.68 -3.42 -2.41
C LEU A 61 -19.17 -3.52 -2.79
N ILE A 62 -19.50 -3.29 -4.06
CA ILE A 62 -20.87 -3.41 -4.58
C ILE A 62 -21.36 -4.85 -4.46
N ASP A 63 -20.56 -5.83 -4.89
CA ASP A 63 -20.92 -7.26 -4.78
C ASP A 63 -21.25 -7.65 -3.34
N LYS A 64 -20.42 -7.21 -2.38
CA LYS A 64 -20.66 -7.44 -0.95
C LYS A 64 -21.92 -6.75 -0.46
N ALA A 65 -22.15 -5.49 -0.85
CA ALA A 65 -23.32 -4.74 -0.42
C ALA A 65 -24.62 -5.38 -0.93
N ILE A 66 -24.64 -5.86 -2.18
CA ILE A 66 -25.78 -6.54 -2.76
C ILE A 66 -26.01 -7.90 -2.08
N ALA A 67 -24.94 -8.68 -1.84
CA ALA A 67 -25.05 -9.97 -1.15
C ALA A 67 -25.59 -9.84 0.29
N GLN A 68 -25.27 -8.74 1.00
CA GLN A 68 -25.80 -8.45 2.33
C GLN A 68 -27.26 -7.96 2.30
N ALA A 69 -27.71 -7.42 1.18
CA ALA A 69 -29.07 -6.91 1.00
C ALA A 69 -30.07 -7.98 0.53
N GLN A 70 -29.59 -9.19 0.18
CA GLN A 70 -30.45 -10.33 -0.13
C GLN A 70 -30.90 -11.00 1.18
N PRO A 71 -32.22 -11.18 1.40
CA PRO A 71 -32.78 -11.82 2.59
C PRO A 71 -32.44 -13.31 2.71
#